data_AF-F9W6I3-F1
#
_entry.id   AF-F9W6I3-F1
#
_cell.length_a   1.000
_cell.length_b   1.000
_cell.length_c   1.000
_cell.angle_alpha   90.00
_cell.angle_beta   90.00
_cell.angle_gamma   90.00
#
_symmetry.space_group_name_H-M   'P 1'
#
loop_
_entity.id
_entity.type
_entity.pdbx_description
1 polymer ?
#
loop_
_entity_poly.entity_id
_entity_poly.type
_entity_poly.pdbx_seq_one_letter_code
_entity_poly.pdbx_strand_id
1 'polypeptide(L)'
;MKPTTAACTTSSAALCVLFASTLFLANGAGAEILQGRNGTTVTVRYNATADTFSASADASFGEAAATLTYNDTFLESGWDIVSAVAVDSFMALPGEVEPSAERVALAYRAVGYGEGYITHDRMRAAMNNTFKGPEGLAALLHDAPQALHWIDEHLRYMEAAKYKSGPFFAQLRNMLAMLDGMVAGYNDRLAHGEGKLDKTKLLIYNMQAEIGDIVRGVALPEVLEDLEQMMPRWFTETHCSALVKVVKDDIFFAHATWSSYNSMMRQYKTYTFGNRFVTMSSYPGALHSIDDWYMTHSRLQ
;
A
#
# COMPACT_ATOMS: atom_id res chain seq x y z
N MET A 1 -54.18 2.66 49.54
CA MET A 1 -55.36 3.30 48.91
C MET A 1 -55.04 3.53 47.44
N LYS A 2 -55.76 2.86 46.52
CA LYS A 2 -56.02 3.34 45.15
C LYS A 2 -57.21 4.34 45.23
N PRO A 3 -57.60 5.03 44.15
CA PRO A 3 -56.93 6.13 43.43
C PRO A 3 -57.90 7.36 43.34
N THR A 4 -57.49 8.48 42.75
CA THR A 4 -58.47 9.44 42.19
C THR A 4 -57.95 10.07 40.91
N THR A 5 -58.62 9.70 39.82
CA THR A 5 -58.65 10.32 38.50
C THR A 5 -59.45 11.61 38.53
N ALA A 6 -59.00 12.62 37.77
CA ALA A 6 -59.87 13.67 37.25
C ALA A 6 -59.51 13.92 35.77
N ALA A 7 -60.52 13.86 34.92
CA ALA A 7 -60.47 14.09 33.48
C ALA A 7 -61.47 15.19 33.11
N CYS A 8 -61.12 16.04 32.14
CA CYS A 8 -61.99 16.78 31.21
C CYS A 8 -61.07 17.65 30.31
N THR A 9 -60.82 17.31 29.04
CA THR A 9 -61.50 17.79 27.80
C THR A 9 -61.48 19.32 27.66
N THR A 10 -60.94 19.97 26.61
CA THR A 10 -61.21 19.81 25.16
C THR A 10 -60.18 20.54 24.27
N SER A 11 -59.91 19.96 23.10
CA SER A 11 -59.76 20.57 21.76
C SER A 11 -59.03 21.92 21.59
N SER A 12 -57.88 21.88 20.90
CA SER A 12 -57.65 22.76 19.75
C SER A 12 -56.65 22.12 18.79
N ALA A 13 -57.08 22.06 17.54
CA ALA A 13 -56.39 21.50 16.40
C ALA A 13 -55.22 22.37 15.94
N ALA A 14 -54.28 21.72 15.23
CA ALA A 14 -53.35 22.24 14.22
C ALA A 14 -51.86 22.04 14.55
N LEU A 15 -51.28 20.97 13.99
CA LEU A 15 -50.07 20.93 13.14
C LEU A 15 -49.68 19.45 13.02
N CYS A 16 -50.11 18.80 11.94
CA CYS A 16 -49.30 18.55 10.76
C CYS A 16 -48.07 17.66 11.01
N VAL A 17 -48.21 16.37 10.64
CA VAL A 17 -47.35 15.64 9.67
C VAL A 17 -45.87 15.53 10.10
N LEU A 18 -45.24 14.40 10.41
CA LEU A 18 -45.37 13.00 9.99
C LEU A 18 -44.53 12.17 11.00
N PHE A 19 -45.14 11.25 11.75
CA PHE A 19 -44.43 10.16 12.42
C PHE A 19 -44.69 8.89 11.61
N ALA A 20 -43.75 8.51 10.73
CA ALA A 20 -43.75 7.21 10.09
C ALA A 20 -42.85 6.27 10.90
N SER A 21 -43.54 5.49 11.73
CA SER A 21 -43.19 4.20 12.31
C SER A 21 -42.04 3.44 11.65
N THR A 22 -41.06 3.08 12.47
CA THR A 22 -40.16 1.93 12.32
C THR A 22 -40.94 0.65 12.04
N LEU A 23 -40.77 0.09 10.84
CA LEU A 23 -40.98 -1.33 10.56
C LEU A 23 -39.68 -1.90 10.03
N PHE A 24 -39.00 -2.68 10.86
CA PHE A 24 -37.95 -3.60 10.44
C PHE A 24 -38.60 -4.74 9.65
N LEU A 25 -38.30 -4.84 8.36
CA LEU A 25 -38.42 -6.08 7.60
C LEU A 25 -37.10 -6.29 6.85
N ALA A 26 -36.47 -7.42 7.17
CA ALA A 26 -35.25 -7.90 6.59
C ALA A 26 -35.36 -8.03 5.07
N ASN A 27 -34.36 -7.51 4.34
CA ASN A 27 -33.98 -7.96 3.01
C ASN A 27 -32.59 -7.38 2.66
N GLY A 28 -31.67 -8.27 2.30
CA GLY A 28 -30.45 -7.97 1.53
C GLY A 28 -29.39 -7.13 2.25
N ALA A 29 -28.23 -7.72 2.48
CA ALA A 29 -26.99 -6.97 2.66
C ALA A 29 -26.65 -6.26 1.33
N GLY A 30 -27.33 -5.15 1.08
CA GLY A 30 -27.01 -4.18 0.04
C GLY A 30 -26.67 -2.88 0.75
N ALA A 31 -25.47 -2.81 1.33
CA ALA A 31 -24.85 -1.52 1.54
C ALA A 31 -24.34 -1.04 0.17
N GLU A 32 -25.24 -0.56 -0.67
CA GLU A 32 -24.87 0.33 -1.77
C GLU A 32 -24.33 1.61 -1.13
N ILE A 33 -23.02 1.64 -0.92
CA ILE A 33 -22.30 2.87 -0.67
C ILE A 33 -22.28 3.62 -2.00
N LEU A 34 -23.21 4.56 -2.16
CA LEU A 34 -23.09 5.65 -3.11
C LEU A 34 -21.95 6.57 -2.64
N GLN A 35 -20.72 6.34 -3.14
CA GLN A 35 -19.55 7.20 -2.92
C GLN A 35 -18.93 7.67 -4.25
N GLY A 36 -18.25 8.81 -4.17
CA GLY A 36 -18.02 9.78 -5.25
C GLY A 36 -17.41 9.25 -6.56
N ARG A 37 -17.95 9.83 -7.63
CA ARG A 37 -17.55 9.76 -9.04
C ARG A 37 -16.04 9.95 -9.29
N ASN A 38 -15.48 8.98 -10.02
CA ASN A 38 -14.19 8.93 -10.72
C ASN A 38 -12.93 9.10 -9.86
N GLY A 39 -12.33 7.97 -9.47
CA GLY A 39 -10.92 7.93 -9.10
C GLY A 39 -10.03 8.57 -10.17
N THR A 40 -8.86 9.03 -9.75
CA THR A 40 -7.88 9.55 -10.71
C THR A 40 -7.29 8.37 -11.47
N THR A 41 -7.30 8.43 -12.80
CA THR A 41 -6.62 7.46 -13.65
C THR A 41 -5.45 8.13 -14.35
N VAL A 42 -4.29 7.48 -14.31
CA VAL A 42 -3.10 7.89 -15.08
C VAL A 42 -2.67 6.76 -16.01
N THR A 43 -2.27 7.12 -17.22
CA THR A 43 -1.56 6.22 -18.14
C THR A 43 -0.08 6.57 -18.08
N VAL A 44 0.74 5.62 -17.67
CA VAL A 44 2.19 5.73 -17.69
C VAL A 44 2.67 5.44 -19.10
N ARG A 45 3.42 6.36 -19.69
CA ARG A 45 4.04 6.21 -21.01
C ARG A 45 5.55 6.08 -20.89
N TYR A 46 6.15 5.28 -21.75
CA TYR A 46 7.59 5.03 -21.79
C TYR A 46 8.20 5.57 -23.08
N ASN A 47 9.25 6.40 -22.93
CA ASN A 47 10.06 6.88 -24.03
C ASN A 47 11.33 6.02 -24.14
N ALA A 48 11.40 5.16 -25.16
CA ALA A 48 12.52 4.25 -25.36
C ALA A 48 13.84 4.95 -25.72
N THR A 49 13.80 6.16 -26.29
CA THR A 49 15.02 6.91 -26.64
C THR A 49 15.66 7.54 -25.41
N ALA A 50 14.85 8.04 -24.48
CA ALA A 50 15.31 8.69 -23.26
C ALA A 50 15.41 7.74 -22.05
N ASP A 51 14.84 6.52 -22.13
CA ASP A 51 14.66 5.60 -21.00
C ASP A 51 13.96 6.27 -19.80
N THR A 52 12.87 6.98 -20.11
CA THR A 52 12.07 7.72 -19.12
C THR A 52 10.59 7.40 -19.19
N PHE A 53 9.93 7.56 -18.05
CA PHE A 53 8.47 7.46 -17.95
C PHE A 53 7.83 8.83 -17.78
N SER A 54 6.57 8.94 -18.17
CA SER A 54 5.70 10.07 -17.84
C SER A 54 4.28 9.61 -17.55
N ALA A 55 3.67 10.14 -16.50
CA ALA A 55 2.25 9.94 -16.17
C ALA A 55 1.34 11.08 -16.66
N SER A 56 1.92 12.14 -17.24
CA SER A 56 1.21 13.35 -17.68
C SER A 56 1.38 13.68 -19.17
N ALA A 57 2.35 13.05 -19.85
CA ALA A 57 2.59 13.29 -21.27
C ALA A 57 1.56 12.61 -22.18
N ASP A 58 1.37 13.18 -23.37
CA ASP A 58 0.49 12.64 -24.39
C ASP A 58 1.12 11.46 -25.16
N ALA A 59 0.41 10.94 -26.16
CA ALA A 59 0.84 9.78 -26.94
C ALA A 59 2.13 9.98 -27.76
N SER A 60 2.55 11.22 -28.02
CA SER A 60 3.80 11.51 -28.72
C SER A 60 5.04 11.22 -27.87
N PHE A 61 4.89 11.13 -26.55
CA PHE A 61 5.99 10.82 -25.63
C PHE A 61 6.49 9.38 -25.78
N GLY A 62 5.57 8.45 -26.06
CA GLY A 62 5.89 7.04 -26.23
C GLY A 62 4.72 6.09 -25.94
N GLU A 63 5.06 4.80 -25.96
CA GLU A 63 4.13 3.69 -25.78
C GLU A 63 3.56 3.63 -24.36
N ALA A 64 2.29 3.23 -24.23
CA ALA A 64 1.65 3.08 -22.92
C ALA A 64 2.15 1.82 -22.23
N ALA A 65 2.69 1.98 -21.02
CA ALA A 65 3.36 0.92 -20.27
C ALA A 65 2.54 0.39 -19.09
N ALA A 66 1.78 1.26 -18.43
CA ALA A 66 0.88 0.88 -17.33
C ALA A 66 -0.31 1.84 -17.24
N THR A 67 -1.40 1.40 -16.62
CA THR A 67 -2.54 2.23 -16.22
C THR A 67 -2.79 2.07 -14.74
N LEU A 68 -2.95 3.18 -14.02
CA LEU A 68 -3.23 3.17 -12.60
C LEU A 68 -4.49 3.96 -12.30
N THR A 69 -5.29 3.44 -11.37
CA THR A 69 -6.45 4.14 -10.81
C THR A 69 -6.27 4.25 -9.31
N TYR A 70 -6.50 5.45 -8.79
CA TYR A 70 -6.42 5.78 -7.38
C TYR A 70 -7.73 6.43 -6.92
N ASN A 71 -8.39 5.78 -5.96
CA ASN A 71 -9.55 6.34 -5.27
C ASN A 71 -9.07 6.83 -3.90
N ASP A 72 -9.08 8.15 -3.69
CA ASP A 72 -8.83 8.77 -2.40
C ASP A 72 -10.09 8.67 -1.53
N THR A 73 -10.23 7.55 -0.83
CA THR A 73 -11.40 7.19 -0.02
C THR A 73 -11.02 6.99 1.45
N PHE A 74 -9.80 7.37 1.84
CA PHE A 74 -9.31 7.21 3.19
C PHE A 74 -10.19 7.91 4.24
N LEU A 75 -10.63 9.14 3.98
CA LEU A 75 -11.49 9.88 4.93
C LEU A 75 -12.92 9.32 5.01
N GLU A 76 -13.30 8.50 4.04
CA GLU A 76 -14.62 7.91 3.93
C GLU A 76 -14.69 6.51 4.57
N SER A 77 -13.67 5.69 4.34
CA SER A 77 -13.66 4.27 4.72
C SER A 77 -12.48 3.85 5.60
N GLY A 78 -11.49 4.72 5.79
CA GLY A 78 -10.18 4.37 6.33
C GLY A 78 -9.24 3.73 5.31
N TRP A 79 -9.67 3.58 4.04
CA TRP A 79 -8.90 2.93 2.98
C TRP A 79 -8.89 3.77 1.71
N ASP A 80 -7.69 3.92 1.16
CA ASP A 80 -7.50 4.30 -0.22
C ASP A 80 -7.48 3.06 -1.12
N ILE A 81 -8.00 3.14 -2.34
CA ILE A 81 -8.02 2.00 -3.28
C ILE A 81 -7.08 2.28 -4.45
N VAL A 82 -6.15 1.35 -4.73
CA VAL A 82 -5.19 1.45 -5.84
C VAL A 82 -5.33 0.23 -6.74
N SER A 83 -5.57 0.44 -8.03
CA SER A 83 -5.48 -0.59 -9.05
C SER A 83 -4.38 -0.21 -10.02
N ALA A 84 -3.36 -1.07 -10.17
CA ALA A 84 -2.25 -0.86 -11.09
C ALA A 84 -2.13 -2.03 -12.06
N VAL A 85 -2.14 -1.72 -13.35
CA VAL A 85 -2.20 -2.72 -14.43
C VAL A 85 -1.07 -2.42 -15.42
N ALA A 86 -0.15 -3.37 -15.60
CA ALA A 86 0.80 -3.31 -16.70
C ALA A 86 0.08 -3.53 -18.04
N VAL A 87 0.46 -2.78 -19.08
CA VAL A 87 -0.13 -2.97 -20.41
C VAL A 87 0.45 -4.23 -21.06
N ASP A 88 -0.41 -5.18 -21.42
CA ASP A 88 0.02 -6.49 -21.94
C ASP A 88 0.91 -6.37 -23.19
N SER A 89 0.56 -5.51 -24.14
CA SER A 89 1.35 -5.28 -25.36
C SER A 89 2.68 -4.57 -25.12
N PHE A 90 2.85 -3.95 -23.95
CA PHE A 90 4.13 -3.38 -23.53
C PHE A 90 5.00 -4.44 -22.87
N MET A 91 4.39 -5.27 -22.02
CA MET A 91 5.08 -6.35 -21.32
C MET A 91 5.54 -7.47 -22.27
N ALA A 92 4.74 -7.82 -23.28
CA ALA A 92 5.05 -8.85 -24.29
C ALA A 92 4.86 -8.30 -25.70
N LEU A 93 5.85 -8.51 -26.58
CA LEU A 93 5.73 -8.10 -27.97
C LEU A 93 4.73 -8.98 -28.74
N PRO A 94 4.09 -8.45 -29.81
CA PRO A 94 3.23 -9.25 -30.67
C PRO A 94 3.96 -10.50 -31.19
N GLY A 95 3.41 -11.69 -30.88
CA GLY A 95 3.98 -12.98 -31.29
C GLY A 95 5.02 -13.57 -30.34
N GLU A 96 5.39 -12.89 -29.25
CA GLU A 96 6.18 -13.51 -28.19
C GLU A 96 5.33 -14.50 -27.39
N VAL A 97 5.84 -15.72 -27.22
CA VAL A 97 5.22 -16.75 -26.36
C VAL A 97 5.47 -16.42 -24.89
N GLU A 98 6.67 -15.94 -24.56
CA GLU A 98 7.06 -15.50 -23.21
C GLU A 98 7.88 -14.20 -23.32
N PRO A 99 7.55 -13.15 -22.56
CA PRO A 99 8.26 -11.88 -22.60
C PRO A 99 9.68 -11.97 -22.05
N SER A 100 10.59 -11.14 -22.56
CA SER A 100 11.96 -11.08 -22.06
C SER A 100 12.04 -10.62 -20.60
N ALA A 101 13.08 -11.06 -19.91
CA ALA A 101 13.42 -10.66 -18.55
C ALA A 101 13.46 -9.14 -18.34
N GLU A 102 13.94 -8.41 -19.34
CA GLU A 102 14.06 -6.97 -19.37
C GLU A 102 12.71 -6.30 -19.59
N ARG A 103 11.87 -6.82 -20.50
CA ARG A 103 10.52 -6.29 -20.73
C ARG A 103 9.61 -6.45 -19.52
N VAL A 104 9.67 -7.61 -18.87
CA VAL A 104 8.93 -7.82 -17.62
C VAL A 104 9.39 -6.83 -16.56
N ALA A 105 10.69 -6.70 -16.33
CA ALA A 105 11.21 -5.74 -15.35
C ALA A 105 10.82 -4.29 -15.70
N LEU A 106 10.81 -3.92 -16.97
CA LEU A 106 10.38 -2.59 -17.43
C LEU A 106 8.88 -2.34 -17.17
N ALA A 107 8.02 -3.36 -17.34
CA ALA A 107 6.61 -3.28 -16.99
C ALA A 107 6.40 -3.12 -15.46
N TYR A 108 7.18 -3.82 -14.63
CA TYR A 108 7.19 -3.62 -13.17
C TYR A 108 7.64 -2.21 -12.79
N ARG A 109 8.68 -1.68 -13.46
CA ARG A 109 9.13 -0.29 -13.28
C ARG A 109 8.04 0.72 -13.67
N ALA A 110 7.28 0.47 -14.74
CA ALA A 110 6.17 1.33 -15.15
C ALA A 110 5.03 1.36 -14.12
N VAL A 111 4.66 0.19 -13.59
CA VAL A 111 3.66 0.07 -12.50
C VAL A 111 4.14 0.81 -11.25
N GLY A 112 5.38 0.59 -10.83
CA GLY A 112 5.98 1.31 -9.71
C GLY A 112 5.95 2.83 -9.93
N TYR A 113 6.39 3.30 -11.11
CA TYR A 113 6.40 4.72 -11.46
C TYR A 113 5.01 5.34 -11.37
N GLY A 114 4.01 4.69 -11.94
CA GLY A 114 2.65 5.21 -11.85
C GLY A 114 2.16 5.32 -10.42
N GLU A 115 2.48 4.35 -9.54
CA GLU A 115 1.99 4.37 -8.16
C GLU A 115 2.69 5.46 -7.37
N GLY A 116 4.01 5.56 -7.51
CA GLY A 116 4.81 6.62 -6.93
C GLY A 116 4.27 8.00 -7.31
N TYR A 117 3.88 8.17 -8.57
CA TYR A 117 3.34 9.42 -9.09
C TYR A 117 1.95 9.73 -8.53
N ILE A 118 1.00 8.80 -8.69
CA ILE A 118 -0.42 9.06 -8.39
C ILE A 118 -0.70 9.09 -6.88
N THR A 119 0.09 8.38 -6.08
CA THR A 119 -0.06 8.31 -4.61
C THR A 119 0.95 9.18 -3.86
N HIS A 120 1.68 10.07 -4.55
CA HIS A 120 2.76 10.91 -4.01
C HIS A 120 2.44 11.50 -2.64
N ASP A 121 1.30 12.18 -2.49
CA ASP A 121 0.94 12.87 -1.25
C ASP A 121 0.71 11.90 -0.08
N ARG A 122 0.07 10.76 -0.35
CA ARG A 122 -0.17 9.71 0.64
C ARG A 122 1.14 9.01 1.03
N MET A 123 2.01 8.73 0.06
CA MET A 123 3.36 8.20 0.33
C MET A 123 4.15 9.14 1.23
N ARG A 124 4.17 10.44 0.90
CA ARG A 124 4.87 11.44 1.69
C ARG A 124 4.36 11.51 3.13
N ALA A 125 3.04 11.47 3.30
CA ALA A 125 2.41 11.49 4.61
C ALA A 125 2.75 10.21 5.43
N ALA A 126 2.63 9.04 4.82
CA ALA A 126 2.95 7.77 5.48
C ALA A 126 4.43 7.67 5.85
N MET A 127 5.34 8.02 4.95
CA MET A 127 6.78 8.06 5.24
C MET A 127 7.13 9.10 6.31
N ASN A 128 6.46 10.26 6.34
CA ASN A 128 6.65 11.22 7.43
C ASN A 128 6.25 10.62 8.79
N ASN A 129 5.13 9.91 8.86
CA ASN A 129 4.67 9.26 10.08
C ASN A 129 5.62 8.14 10.56
N THR A 130 6.31 7.47 9.64
CA THR A 130 7.23 6.37 9.99
C THR A 130 8.64 6.89 10.34
N PHE A 131 9.17 7.85 9.59
CA PHE A 131 10.57 8.28 9.74
C PHE A 131 10.79 9.40 10.74
N LYS A 132 9.84 10.34 10.89
CA LYS A 132 10.05 11.54 11.71
C LYS A 132 9.73 11.30 13.18
N GLY A 133 10.28 12.16 14.03
CA GLY A 133 10.07 12.14 15.47
C GLY A 133 11.22 11.44 16.23
N PRO A 134 11.26 11.61 17.56
CA PRO A 134 12.33 11.05 18.40
C PRO A 134 12.36 9.52 18.41
N GLU A 135 11.23 8.86 18.11
CA GLU A 135 11.12 7.39 18.00
C GLU A 135 10.89 6.94 16.54
N GLY A 136 11.16 7.81 15.56
CA GLY A 136 11.03 7.50 14.14
C GLY A 136 12.20 6.67 13.60
N LEU A 137 12.04 6.05 12.42
CA LEU A 137 13.11 5.26 11.80
C LEU A 137 14.40 6.06 11.58
N ALA A 138 14.30 7.37 11.33
CA ALA A 138 15.48 8.20 11.14
C ALA A 138 16.32 8.33 12.42
N ALA A 139 15.67 8.41 13.60
CA ALA A 139 16.36 8.44 14.89
C ALA A 139 16.97 7.07 15.20
N LEU A 140 16.19 5.99 15.03
CA LEU A 140 16.68 4.62 15.24
C LEU A 140 17.93 4.31 14.41
N LEU A 141 17.91 4.61 13.11
CA LEU A 141 19.03 4.31 12.22
C LEU A 141 20.22 5.27 12.39
N HIS A 142 20.00 6.47 12.93
CA HIS A 142 21.08 7.35 13.36
C HIS A 142 21.83 6.76 14.56
N ASP A 143 21.09 6.22 15.53
CA ASP A 143 21.67 5.66 16.75
C ASP A 143 22.17 4.21 16.56
N ALA A 144 21.71 3.51 15.52
CA ALA A 144 22.18 2.18 15.09
C ALA A 144 22.85 2.19 13.69
N PRO A 145 24.01 2.86 13.51
CA PRO A 145 24.62 3.03 12.19
C PRO A 145 25.05 1.71 11.51
N GLN A 146 25.30 0.65 12.29
CA GLN A 146 25.59 -0.69 11.77
C GLN A 146 24.40 -1.26 10.97
N ALA A 147 23.17 -0.98 11.40
CA ALA A 147 21.96 -1.40 10.70
C ALA A 147 21.83 -0.69 9.35
N LEU A 148 22.07 0.62 9.31
CA LEU A 148 22.07 1.38 8.06
C LEU A 148 23.15 0.85 7.09
N HIS A 149 24.36 0.60 7.60
CA HIS A 149 25.44 0.04 6.80
C HIS A 149 25.10 -1.35 6.23
N TRP A 150 24.51 -2.22 7.05
CA TRP A 150 24.06 -3.54 6.62
C TRP A 150 22.98 -3.45 5.53
N ILE A 151 22.01 -2.53 5.66
CA ILE A 151 20.95 -2.32 4.66
C ILE A 151 21.55 -1.84 3.33
N ASP A 152 22.52 -0.93 3.36
CA ASP A 152 23.23 -0.47 2.17
C ASP A 152 24.03 -1.61 1.50
N GLU A 153 24.68 -2.47 2.29
CA GLU A 153 25.32 -3.68 1.79
C GLU A 153 24.33 -4.67 1.18
N HIS A 154 23.18 -4.85 1.83
CA HIS A 154 22.13 -5.74 1.38
C HIS A 154 21.52 -5.27 0.06
N LEU A 155 21.23 -3.98 -0.08
CA LEU A 155 20.77 -3.41 -1.34
C LEU A 155 21.83 -3.58 -2.45
N ARG A 156 23.11 -3.30 -2.18
CA ARG A 156 24.19 -3.55 -3.16
C ARG A 156 24.28 -5.03 -3.57
N TYR A 157 24.11 -5.95 -2.62
CA TYR A 157 24.05 -7.38 -2.90
C TYR A 157 22.88 -7.71 -3.82
N MET A 158 21.67 -7.23 -3.50
CA MET A 158 20.47 -7.46 -4.31
C MET A 158 20.64 -6.91 -5.74
N GLU A 159 21.22 -5.71 -5.87
CA GLU A 159 21.52 -5.09 -7.17
C GLU A 159 22.49 -5.90 -8.02
N ALA A 160 23.51 -6.51 -7.41
CA ALA A 160 24.40 -7.42 -8.11
C ALA A 160 23.72 -8.76 -8.43
N ALA A 161 22.88 -9.26 -7.52
CA ALA A 161 22.25 -10.56 -7.62
C ALA A 161 21.10 -10.61 -8.66
N LYS A 162 20.47 -9.48 -8.99
CA LYS A 162 19.33 -9.42 -9.93
C LYS A 162 19.66 -9.87 -11.36
N TYR A 163 20.96 -9.94 -11.71
CA TYR A 163 21.46 -10.42 -12.99
C TYR A 163 21.78 -11.93 -13.00
N LYS A 164 21.70 -12.61 -11.86
CA LYS A 164 21.87 -14.07 -11.80
C LYS A 164 20.72 -14.76 -12.51
N SER A 165 20.98 -15.96 -13.02
CA SER A 165 19.98 -16.78 -13.70
C SER A 165 19.08 -17.52 -12.70
N GLY A 166 17.84 -17.79 -13.11
CA GLY A 166 16.88 -18.57 -12.36
C GLY A 166 15.62 -17.80 -11.94
N PRO A 167 14.54 -18.52 -11.60
CA PRO A 167 13.23 -17.92 -11.35
C PRO A 167 13.22 -16.97 -10.15
N PHE A 168 14.01 -17.26 -9.11
CA PHE A 168 14.14 -16.38 -7.94
C PHE A 168 14.72 -15.02 -8.32
N PHE A 169 15.86 -15.00 -9.02
CA PHE A 169 16.52 -13.76 -9.40
C PHE A 169 15.74 -12.97 -10.45
N ALA A 170 14.91 -13.65 -11.25
CA ALA A 170 13.95 -12.97 -12.11
C ALA A 170 12.93 -12.15 -11.30
N GLN A 171 12.38 -12.70 -10.21
CA GLN A 171 11.47 -11.95 -9.34
C GLN A 171 12.19 -10.87 -8.53
N LEU A 172 13.42 -11.12 -8.06
CA LEU A 172 14.25 -10.09 -7.43
C LEU A 172 14.44 -8.88 -8.36
N ARG A 173 14.75 -9.12 -9.64
CA ARG A 173 14.88 -8.06 -10.64
C ARG A 173 13.58 -7.28 -10.80
N ASN A 174 12.44 -7.96 -10.88
CA ASN A 174 11.13 -7.32 -11.01
C ASN A 174 10.80 -6.46 -9.78
N MET A 175 11.04 -6.96 -8.57
CA MET A 175 10.86 -6.21 -7.31
C MET A 175 11.72 -4.95 -7.28
N LEU A 176 13.02 -5.08 -7.59
CA LEU A 176 13.93 -3.93 -7.63
C LEU A 176 13.55 -2.91 -8.70
N ALA A 177 13.06 -3.36 -9.86
CA ALA A 177 12.58 -2.48 -10.91
C ALA A 177 11.31 -1.72 -10.49
N MET A 178 10.42 -2.36 -9.73
CA MET A 178 9.24 -1.72 -9.16
C MET A 178 9.61 -0.64 -8.13
N LEU A 179 10.62 -0.90 -7.27
CA LEU A 179 11.20 0.12 -6.38
C LEU A 179 11.76 1.31 -7.17
N ASP A 180 12.55 1.05 -8.22
CA ASP A 180 13.13 2.09 -9.07
C ASP A 180 12.04 2.95 -9.73
N GLY A 181 10.98 2.29 -10.21
CA GLY A 181 9.80 2.94 -10.73
C GLY A 181 9.17 3.87 -9.70
N MET A 182 8.83 3.32 -8.53
CA MET A 182 8.16 4.06 -7.47
C MET A 182 8.94 5.28 -6.99
N VAL A 183 10.26 5.16 -6.84
CA VAL A 183 11.14 6.30 -6.56
C VAL A 183 11.05 7.35 -7.66
N ALA A 184 11.15 6.95 -8.93
CA ALA A 184 11.10 7.87 -10.06
C ALA A 184 9.74 8.58 -10.14
N GLY A 185 8.63 7.86 -9.98
CA GLY A 185 7.28 8.41 -9.99
C GLY A 185 7.02 9.38 -8.86
N TYR A 186 7.41 9.02 -7.64
CA TYR A 186 7.31 9.90 -6.48
C TYR A 186 8.08 11.20 -6.71
N ASN A 187 9.31 11.10 -7.22
CA ASN A 187 10.18 12.24 -7.44
C ASN A 187 9.72 13.15 -8.59
N ASP A 188 9.05 12.61 -9.60
CA ASP A 188 8.52 13.39 -10.73
C ASP A 188 7.38 14.33 -10.32
N ARG A 189 6.73 14.06 -9.17
CA ARG A 189 5.62 14.86 -8.64
C ARG A 189 6.05 15.89 -7.57
N LEU A 190 7.33 15.90 -7.18
CA LEU A 190 7.85 16.80 -6.13
C LEU A 190 7.64 18.28 -6.47
N ALA A 191 7.25 19.06 -5.47
CA ALA A 191 7.30 20.52 -5.57
C ALA A 191 8.75 21.02 -5.51
N HIS A 192 8.97 22.23 -6.03
CA HIS A 192 10.29 22.86 -6.03
C HIS A 192 10.85 22.98 -4.61
N GLY A 193 12.05 22.44 -4.38
CA GLY A 193 12.74 22.50 -3.09
C GLY A 193 12.47 21.32 -2.14
N GLU A 194 11.61 20.37 -2.51
CA GLU A 194 11.44 19.12 -1.75
C GLU A 194 12.63 18.16 -1.97
N GLY A 195 13.03 17.46 -0.90
CA GLY A 195 14.10 16.45 -0.96
C GLY A 195 13.65 15.22 -1.73
N LYS A 196 14.53 14.71 -2.61
CA LYS A 196 14.26 13.50 -3.38
C LYS A 196 14.19 12.27 -2.49
N LEU A 197 13.26 11.38 -2.79
CA LEU A 197 13.26 10.01 -2.30
C LEU A 197 14.39 9.25 -3.01
N ASP A 198 15.20 8.54 -2.26
CA ASP A 198 16.15 7.56 -2.80
C ASP A 198 15.65 6.13 -2.56
N LYS A 199 16.27 5.18 -3.26
CA LYS A 199 15.90 3.77 -3.21
C LYS A 199 16.17 3.13 -1.85
N THR A 200 17.26 3.49 -1.19
CA THR A 200 17.60 2.96 0.15
C THR A 200 16.51 3.33 1.15
N LYS A 201 16.07 4.59 1.15
CA LYS A 201 15.00 5.05 2.05
C LYS A 201 13.66 4.39 1.77
N LEU A 202 13.31 4.18 0.49
CA LEU A 202 12.10 3.43 0.14
C LEU A 202 12.22 1.96 0.55
N LEU A 203 13.39 1.35 0.41
CA LEU A 203 13.65 -0.02 0.87
C LEU A 203 13.52 -0.13 2.39
N ILE A 204 14.14 0.79 3.16
CA ILE A 204 14.00 0.87 4.62
C ILE A 204 12.52 0.95 5.03
N TYR A 205 11.74 1.77 4.32
CA TYR A 205 10.30 1.88 4.57
C TYR A 205 9.56 0.56 4.32
N ASN A 206 9.91 -0.15 3.24
CA ASN A 206 9.34 -1.45 2.93
C ASN A 206 9.76 -2.52 3.95
N MET A 207 10.93 -2.36 4.58
CA MET A 207 11.46 -3.26 5.60
C MET A 207 11.13 -2.79 7.04
N GLN A 208 10.15 -1.90 7.21
CA GLN A 208 9.94 -1.22 8.51
C GLN A 208 9.62 -2.19 9.67
N ALA A 209 9.06 -3.37 9.38
CA ALA A 209 8.79 -4.39 10.40
C ALA A 209 10.07 -5.15 10.80
N GLU A 210 11.03 -5.29 9.88
CA GLU A 210 12.29 -6.03 10.07
C GLU A 210 13.41 -5.18 10.67
N ILE A 211 13.30 -3.84 10.68
CA ILE A 211 14.40 -2.96 11.14
C ILE A 211 14.82 -3.30 12.58
N GLY A 212 13.88 -3.60 13.48
CA GLY A 212 14.20 -3.99 14.86
C GLY A 212 15.07 -5.24 14.94
N ASP A 213 14.74 -6.25 14.13
CA ASP A 213 15.49 -7.51 14.07
C ASP A 213 16.86 -7.33 13.41
N ILE A 214 16.96 -6.45 12.40
CA ILE A 214 18.24 -6.08 11.80
C ILE A 214 19.12 -5.41 12.86
N VAL A 215 18.58 -4.45 13.62
CA VAL A 215 19.32 -3.79 14.71
C VAL A 215 19.79 -4.82 15.72
N ARG A 216 18.95 -5.75 16.18
CA ARG A 216 19.35 -6.86 17.06
C ARG A 216 20.47 -7.72 16.48
N GLY A 217 20.46 -7.94 15.16
CA GLY A 217 21.43 -8.78 14.48
C GLY A 217 22.81 -8.15 14.29
N VAL A 218 22.92 -6.80 14.27
CA VAL A 218 24.16 -6.12 13.87
C VAL A 218 24.64 -5.01 14.81
N ALA A 219 23.80 -4.51 15.73
CA ALA A 219 24.20 -3.47 16.66
C ALA A 219 25.14 -4.00 17.76
N LEU A 220 25.90 -3.10 18.35
CA LEU A 220 26.68 -3.41 19.55
C LEU A 220 25.74 -3.65 20.74
N PRO A 221 26.04 -4.57 21.66
CA PRO A 221 25.16 -4.89 22.80
C PRO A 221 24.75 -3.67 23.62
N GLU A 222 25.68 -2.74 23.88
CA GLU A 222 25.42 -1.55 24.68
C GLU A 222 24.46 -0.59 23.96
N VAL A 223 24.59 -0.46 22.64
CA VAL A 223 23.68 0.33 21.80
C VAL A 223 22.30 -0.32 21.79
N LEU A 224 22.23 -1.64 21.66
CA LEU A 224 20.96 -2.36 21.65
C LEU A 224 20.19 -2.19 22.97
N GLU A 225 20.86 -2.31 24.12
CA GLU A 225 20.25 -2.13 25.44
C GLU A 225 19.62 -0.73 25.59
N ASP A 226 20.36 0.32 25.21
CA ASP A 226 19.86 1.70 25.23
C ASP A 226 18.65 1.88 24.30
N LEU A 227 18.70 1.32 23.09
CA LEU A 227 17.63 1.46 22.10
C LEU A 227 16.36 0.69 22.50
N GLU A 228 16.49 -0.50 23.09
CA GLU A 228 15.35 -1.26 23.61
C GLU A 228 14.63 -0.51 24.73
N GLN A 229 15.36 0.24 25.55
CA GLN A 229 14.78 1.08 26.59
C GLN A 229 14.16 2.37 26.03
N MET A 230 14.85 3.05 25.10
CA MET A 230 14.45 4.37 24.59
C MET A 230 13.36 4.30 23.52
N MET A 231 13.35 3.25 22.69
CA MET A 231 12.43 3.10 21.57
C MET A 231 11.81 1.69 21.53
N PRO A 232 11.14 1.25 22.60
CA PRO A 232 10.68 -0.13 22.76
C PRO A 232 9.75 -0.59 21.64
N ARG A 233 9.05 0.31 20.96
CA ARG A 233 8.12 -0.02 19.86
C ARG A 233 8.78 -0.79 18.71
N TRP A 234 10.08 -0.56 18.46
CA TRP A 234 10.81 -1.23 17.37
C TRP A 234 11.30 -2.62 17.74
N PHE A 235 11.29 -2.95 19.04
CA PHE A 235 11.80 -4.20 19.58
C PHE A 235 10.69 -5.04 20.22
N THR A 236 9.51 -4.44 20.44
CA THR A 236 8.36 -5.16 20.97
C THR A 236 7.78 -6.05 19.88
N GLU A 237 7.74 -7.35 20.14
CA GLU A 237 6.99 -8.27 19.28
C GLU A 237 5.51 -7.91 19.36
N THR A 238 4.97 -7.45 18.23
CA THR A 238 3.52 -7.33 18.05
C THR A 238 3.02 -8.60 17.39
N HIS A 239 1.80 -9.03 17.73
CA HIS A 239 1.20 -10.21 17.14
C HIS A 239 -0.08 -9.85 16.40
N CYS A 240 -0.16 -10.22 15.13
CA CYS A 240 -1.41 -10.19 14.39
C CYS A 240 -2.32 -11.35 14.83
N SER A 241 -3.61 -11.24 14.54
CA SER A 241 -4.58 -12.33 14.76
C SER A 241 -5.14 -12.80 13.42
N ALA A 242 -5.23 -14.13 13.23
CA ALA A 242 -5.82 -14.72 12.03
C ALA A 242 -6.91 -15.75 12.39
N LEU A 243 -7.91 -15.90 11.52
CA LEU A 243 -8.96 -16.89 11.66
C LEU A 243 -9.25 -17.56 10.31
N VAL A 244 -9.19 -18.89 10.29
CA VAL A 244 -9.72 -19.71 9.20
C VAL A 244 -10.97 -20.42 9.70
N LYS A 245 -12.13 -20.09 9.14
CA LYS A 245 -13.42 -20.62 9.58
C LYS A 245 -14.11 -21.38 8.45
N VAL A 246 -14.13 -22.70 8.59
CA VAL A 246 -14.94 -23.58 7.73
C VAL A 246 -16.40 -23.54 8.19
N VAL A 247 -17.31 -23.31 7.25
CA VAL A 247 -18.77 -23.43 7.41
C VAL A 247 -19.30 -24.48 6.43
N LYS A 248 -20.61 -24.76 6.44
CA LYS A 248 -21.20 -25.87 5.69
C LYS A 248 -20.83 -25.86 4.19
N ASP A 249 -20.86 -24.69 3.56
CA ASP A 249 -20.71 -24.52 2.11
C ASP A 249 -19.61 -23.50 1.74
N ASP A 250 -18.76 -23.09 2.70
CA ASP A 250 -17.76 -22.03 2.48
C ASP A 250 -16.58 -22.10 3.49
N ILE A 251 -15.50 -21.37 3.19
CA ILE A 251 -14.34 -21.17 4.06
C ILE A 251 -14.01 -19.67 4.10
N PHE A 252 -14.06 -19.08 5.30
CA PHE A 252 -13.67 -17.71 5.53
C PHE A 252 -12.23 -17.61 6.03
N PHE A 253 -11.51 -16.63 5.49
CA PHE A 253 -10.17 -16.24 5.93
C PHE A 253 -10.25 -14.80 6.45
N ALA A 254 -9.76 -14.56 7.66
CA ALA A 254 -9.70 -13.24 8.24
C ALA A 254 -8.32 -13.00 8.88
N HIS A 255 -7.85 -11.76 8.78
CA HIS A 255 -6.61 -11.30 9.37
C HIS A 255 -6.83 -9.93 10.02
N ALA A 256 -6.21 -9.71 11.18
CA ALA A 256 -6.24 -8.47 11.92
C ALA A 256 -4.82 -8.10 12.35
N THR A 257 -4.22 -7.15 11.63
CA THR A 257 -2.89 -6.62 11.95
C THR A 257 -2.92 -5.83 13.23
N TRP A 258 -1.91 -6.03 14.08
CA TRP A 258 -1.65 -5.17 15.22
C TRP A 258 -0.43 -4.32 14.88
N SER A 259 -0.58 -3.00 14.88
CA SER A 259 0.49 -2.08 14.55
C SER A 259 0.30 -0.75 15.29
N SER A 260 1.32 0.09 15.26
CA SER A 260 1.27 1.42 15.86
C SER A 260 0.29 2.33 15.10
N TYR A 261 -0.42 3.23 15.78
CA TYR A 261 -1.41 4.10 15.12
C TYR A 261 -0.82 5.02 14.04
N ASN A 262 0.49 5.31 14.09
CA ASN A 262 1.16 6.09 13.05
C ASN A 262 1.20 5.37 11.67
N SER A 263 0.98 4.05 11.62
CA SER A 263 0.89 3.28 10.36
C SER A 263 -0.52 3.24 9.75
N MET A 264 -1.53 3.84 10.39
CA MET A 264 -2.94 3.72 9.96
C MET A 264 -3.30 4.44 8.63
N MET A 265 -2.34 4.90 7.83
CA MET A 265 -2.60 5.30 6.45
C MET A 265 -2.63 4.05 5.56
N ARG A 266 -3.82 3.62 5.16
CA ARG A 266 -4.04 2.30 4.54
C ARG A 266 -4.43 2.38 3.08
N GLN A 267 -3.94 1.42 2.31
CA GLN A 267 -4.29 1.22 0.92
C GLN A 267 -4.70 -0.22 0.66
N TYR A 268 -5.79 -0.43 -0.06
CA TYR A 268 -6.16 -1.72 -0.63
C TYR A 268 -5.70 -1.72 -2.09
N LYS A 269 -4.74 -2.59 -2.40
CA LYS A 269 -4.01 -2.55 -3.67
C LYS A 269 -4.28 -3.78 -4.50
N THR A 270 -4.43 -3.61 -5.80
CA THR A 270 -4.39 -4.70 -6.78
C THR A 270 -3.31 -4.41 -7.83
N TYR A 271 -2.34 -5.30 -7.96
CA TYR A 271 -1.36 -5.29 -9.04
C TYR A 271 -1.68 -6.36 -10.06
N THR A 272 -1.69 -6.00 -11.34
CA THR A 272 -2.01 -6.90 -12.45
C THR A 272 -0.90 -6.85 -13.50
N PHE A 273 -0.41 -8.04 -13.87
CA PHE A 273 0.59 -8.26 -14.92
C PHE A 273 0.11 -9.41 -15.81
N GLY A 274 -0.41 -9.08 -17.00
CA GLY A 274 -1.07 -10.09 -17.84
C GLY A 274 -2.29 -10.68 -17.16
N ASN A 275 -2.38 -12.02 -17.18
CA ASN A 275 -3.45 -12.75 -16.50
C ASN A 275 -3.21 -12.97 -14.99
N ARG A 276 -2.11 -12.46 -14.44
CA ARG A 276 -1.77 -12.61 -13.03
C ARG A 276 -2.11 -11.36 -12.27
N PHE A 277 -2.74 -11.54 -11.12
CA PHE A 277 -2.98 -10.45 -10.17
C PHE A 277 -2.69 -10.89 -8.74
N VAL A 278 -2.41 -9.88 -7.91
CA VAL A 278 -2.38 -9.96 -6.45
C VAL A 278 -3.13 -8.76 -5.90
N THR A 279 -4.04 -9.02 -4.97
CA THR A 279 -4.75 -7.99 -4.19
C THR A 279 -4.32 -8.11 -2.74
N MET A 280 -4.15 -7.00 -2.04
CA MET A 280 -3.62 -6.99 -0.68
C MET A 280 -4.07 -5.77 0.12
N SER A 281 -4.12 -5.92 1.44
CA SER A 281 -4.03 -4.76 2.33
C SER A 281 -2.58 -4.27 2.35
N SER A 282 -2.37 -2.96 2.30
CA SER A 282 -1.03 -2.37 2.19
C SER A 282 -1.05 -0.91 2.66
N TYR A 283 0.01 -0.20 2.35
CA TYR A 283 0.33 1.14 2.82
C TYR A 283 0.87 1.97 1.64
N PRO A 284 0.64 3.30 1.60
CA PRO A 284 1.26 4.18 0.62
C PRO A 284 2.78 3.95 0.56
N GLY A 285 3.30 3.57 -0.62
CA GLY A 285 4.73 3.34 -0.85
C GLY A 285 5.27 1.96 -0.49
N ALA A 286 4.44 1.09 0.10
CA ALA A 286 4.81 -0.31 0.35
C ALA A 286 4.47 -1.17 -0.89
N LEU A 287 5.43 -1.90 -1.43
CA LEU A 287 5.24 -2.79 -2.59
C LEU A 287 4.50 -4.09 -2.23
N HIS A 288 4.44 -4.41 -0.94
CA HIS A 288 3.84 -5.63 -0.42
C HIS A 288 2.88 -5.32 0.74
N SER A 289 2.17 -6.33 1.20
CA SER A 289 1.42 -6.27 2.45
C SER A 289 2.39 -6.39 3.61
N ILE A 290 2.54 -5.33 4.39
CA ILE A 290 3.21 -5.41 5.70
C ILE A 290 2.27 -6.11 6.72
N ASP A 291 0.98 -6.22 6.38
CA ASP A 291 0.01 -6.98 7.15
C ASP A 291 0.06 -8.48 6.86
N ASP A 292 0.70 -8.89 5.77
CA ASP A 292 0.68 -10.25 5.23
C ASP A 292 -0.71 -10.79 4.86
N TRP A 293 -1.60 -9.94 4.31
CA TRP A 293 -2.87 -10.40 3.74
C TRP A 293 -2.91 -10.23 2.22
N TYR A 294 -3.13 -11.34 1.50
CA TYR A 294 -3.09 -11.39 0.05
C TYR A 294 -4.25 -12.21 -0.52
N MET A 295 -4.70 -11.85 -1.72
CA MET A 295 -5.54 -12.67 -2.59
C MET A 295 -4.88 -12.75 -3.96
N THR A 296 -4.60 -13.95 -4.43
CA THR A 296 -3.90 -14.14 -5.71
C THR A 296 -4.83 -14.70 -6.81
N HIS A 297 -4.47 -14.45 -8.07
CA HIS A 297 -5.11 -15.08 -9.23
C HIS A 297 -5.18 -16.62 -9.17
N SER A 298 -4.24 -17.25 -8.46
CA SER A 298 -4.21 -18.69 -8.21
C SER A 298 -5.20 -19.15 -7.13
N ARG A 299 -6.06 -18.24 -6.64
CA ARG A 299 -7.03 -18.49 -5.57
C ARG A 299 -6.38 -18.91 -4.25
N LEU A 300 -5.19 -18.39 -3.98
CA LEU A 300 -4.55 -18.48 -2.68
C LEU A 300 -4.91 -17.23 -1.88
N GLN A 301 -5.38 -17.45 -0.65
CA GLN A 301 -5.45 -16.48 0.44
C GLN A 301 -4.37 -16.80 1.47
#